data_AF-A0A968J9G6-F1
#
_entry.id   AF-A0A968J9G6-F1
#
_cell.length_a   1.000
_cell.length_b   1.000
_cell.length_c   1.000
_cell.angle_alpha   90.00
_cell.angle_beta   90.00
_cell.angle_gamma   90.00
#
_symmetry.space_group_name_H-M   'P 1'
#
loop_
_entity.id
_entity.type
_entity.pdbx_description
1 polymer ?
#
loop_
_entity_poly.entity_id
_entity_poly.type
_entity_poly.pdbx_seq_one_letter_code
_entity_poly.pdbx_strand_id
1 'polypeptide(L)'
;MTRSLIDWLGFKRDYIYYEEKPRRYGKASYDLLKRFTLAFNTFIVTSLVPLRIAGLLGLLISSLSLIGGFVVVLNKYVLETQWGLSITGSASVGVFNLFLTGLMLTSLGLIALYIEFIHIETLNRPLYVIKNSTKKTS
;
A
#
# COMPACT_ATOMS: atom_id res chain seq x y z
N MET A 1 -4.48 16.18 6.89
CA MET A 1 -4.24 16.92 5.63
C MET A 1 -3.38 18.17 5.80
N THR A 2 -3.69 19.10 6.72
CA THR A 2 -2.91 20.35 6.87
C THR A 2 -1.43 20.13 7.21
N ARG A 3 -1.09 19.14 8.04
CA ARG A 3 0.31 18.83 8.39
C ARG A 3 1.18 18.41 7.20
N SER A 4 0.72 17.50 6.33
CA SER A 4 1.50 17.11 5.13
C SER A 4 1.66 18.25 4.13
N LEU A 5 0.66 19.15 4.03
CA LEU A 5 0.75 20.31 3.15
C LEU A 5 1.80 21.32 3.64
N ILE A 6 1.79 21.60 4.95
CA ILE A 6 2.80 22.42 5.60
C ILE A 6 4.17 21.76 5.49
N ASP A 7 4.22 20.42 5.57
CA ASP A 7 5.46 19.65 5.44
C ASP A 7 6.10 19.81 4.06
N TRP A 8 5.28 19.66 3.01
CA TRP A 8 5.67 19.79 1.61
C TRP A 8 6.23 21.18 1.24
N LEU A 9 5.75 22.26 1.86
CA LEU A 9 6.19 23.63 1.55
C LEU A 9 7.67 23.89 1.89
N GLY A 10 8.31 23.07 2.74
CA GLY A 10 9.77 23.12 3.00
C GLY A 10 10.30 24.42 3.61
N PHE A 11 9.43 25.35 4.02
CA PHE A 11 9.86 26.59 4.67
C PHE A 11 10.44 26.35 6.06
N LYS A 12 11.29 27.28 6.52
CA LYS A 12 11.76 27.29 7.92
C LYS A 12 10.53 27.37 8.84
N ARG A 13 10.41 26.40 9.74
CA ARG A 13 9.39 26.36 10.78
C ARG A 13 10.04 26.65 12.11
N ASP A 14 9.32 27.36 12.95
CA ASP A 14 9.66 27.53 14.35
C ASP A 14 8.47 27.08 15.21
N TYR A 15 8.74 26.58 16.40
CA TYR A 15 7.74 26.04 17.30
C TYR A 15 7.67 26.92 18.55
N ILE A 16 6.50 27.52 18.78
CA ILE A 16 6.24 28.24 20.03
C ILE A 16 5.71 27.20 21.02
N TYR A 17 6.56 26.81 21.97
CA TYR A 17 6.18 25.91 23.04
C TYR A 17 5.31 26.64 24.06
N TYR A 18 4.11 26.14 24.29
CA TYR A 18 3.19 26.63 25.30
C TYR A 18 2.84 25.49 26.25
N GLU A 19 3.01 25.72 27.55
CA GLU A 19 2.70 24.75 28.58
C GLU A 19 1.32 25.04 29.16
N GLU A 20 0.32 24.22 28.83
CA GLU A 20 -1.02 24.34 29.40
C GLU A 20 -1.07 23.81 30.83
N LYS A 21 -1.78 24.52 31.71
CA LYS A 21 -2.11 24.02 33.05
C LYS A 21 -2.88 22.70 32.94
N PRO A 22 -2.61 21.71 33.82
CA PRO A 22 -3.30 20.42 33.78
C PRO A 22 -4.81 20.61 33.90
N ARG A 23 -5.56 19.96 32.98
CA ARG A 23 -7.01 20.08 32.90
C ARG A 23 -7.65 19.60 34.20
N ARG A 24 -8.47 20.47 34.83
CA ARG A 24 -9.21 20.13 36.07
C ARG A 24 -10.48 19.30 35.83
N TYR A 25 -11.06 19.35 34.63
CA TYR A 25 -12.27 18.62 34.27
C TYR A 25 -12.24 18.17 32.79
N GLY A 26 -12.81 17.00 32.51
CA GLY A 26 -12.91 16.40 31.16
C GLY A 26 -11.86 15.32 30.87
N LYS A 27 -12.21 14.34 30.03
CA LYS A 27 -11.27 13.32 29.54
C LYS A 27 -10.43 13.87 28.38
N ALA A 28 -9.17 13.43 28.28
CA ALA A 28 -8.32 13.79 27.14
C ALA A 28 -9.00 13.35 25.82
N SER A 29 -9.26 14.31 24.92
CA SER A 29 -9.91 14.04 23.63
C SER A 29 -9.08 13.09 22.73
N TYR A 30 -7.76 13.11 22.90
CA TYR A 30 -6.78 12.29 22.17
C TYR A 30 -6.23 11.16 23.03
N ASP A 31 -6.88 10.01 22.93
CA ASP A 31 -6.37 8.74 23.44
C ASP A 31 -5.21 8.22 22.58
N LEU A 32 -4.32 7.40 23.15
CA LEU A 32 -3.15 6.85 22.44
C LEU A 32 -3.60 6.04 21.20
N LEU A 33 -4.69 5.28 21.33
CA LEU A 33 -5.31 4.54 20.22
C LEU A 33 -5.74 5.46 19.08
N LYS A 34 -6.38 6.60 19.40
CA LYS A 34 -6.80 7.58 18.38
C LYS A 34 -5.61 8.16 17.62
N ARG A 35 -4.45 8.33 18.27
CA ARG A 35 -3.21 8.80 17.62
C ARG A 35 -2.66 7.76 16.64
N PHE A 36 -2.67 6.48 17.02
CA PHE A 36 -2.27 5.40 16.13
C PHE A 36 -3.19 5.26 14.93
N THR A 37 -4.50 5.28 15.14
CA THR A 37 -5.49 5.24 14.04
C THR A 37 -5.34 6.43 13.11
N LEU A 38 -5.09 7.63 13.64
CA LEU A 38 -4.85 8.82 12.82
C LEU A 38 -3.59 8.69 11.95
N ALA A 39 -2.50 8.16 12.50
CA ALA A 39 -1.27 7.92 11.75
C ALA A 39 -1.47 6.89 10.63
N PHE A 40 -2.14 5.77 10.93
CA PHE A 40 -2.46 4.73 9.94
C PHE A 40 -3.37 5.26 8.83
N ASN A 41 -4.44 5.97 9.18
CA ASN A 41 -5.34 6.57 8.19
C ASN A 41 -4.60 7.58 7.31
N THR A 42 -3.70 8.37 7.89
CA THR A 42 -2.87 9.32 7.12
C THR A 42 -1.96 8.56 6.16
N PHE A 43 -1.28 7.51 6.62
CA PHE A 43 -0.40 6.67 5.79
C PHE A 43 -1.14 6.04 4.60
N ILE A 44 -2.33 5.48 4.83
CA ILE A 44 -3.14 4.83 3.79
C ILE A 44 -3.62 5.84 2.74
N VAL A 45 -4.06 7.03 3.16
CA VAL A 45 -4.62 8.04 2.24
C VAL A 45 -3.53 8.70 1.39
N THR A 46 -2.32 8.88 1.93
CA THR A 46 -1.23 9.54 1.21
C THR A 46 -0.32 8.59 0.44
N SER A 47 -0.51 7.28 0.55
CA SER A 47 0.44 6.30 0.04
C SER A 47 -0.25 5.15 -0.71
N LEU A 48 0.23 4.88 -1.92
CA LEU A 48 -0.15 3.70 -2.71
C LEU A 48 0.76 2.49 -2.45
N VAL A 49 1.66 2.60 -1.46
CA VAL A 49 2.57 1.53 -1.04
C VAL A 49 1.85 0.23 -0.68
N PRO A 50 0.72 0.22 0.07
CA PRO A 50 0.03 -1.02 0.41
C PRO A 50 -0.44 -1.81 -0.81
N LEU A 51 -0.99 -1.11 -1.80
CA LEU A 51 -1.45 -1.72 -3.05
C LEU A 51 -0.29 -2.23 -3.93
N ARG A 52 0.84 -1.51 -3.95
CA ARG A 52 2.07 -1.99 -4.63
C ARG A 52 2.59 -3.28 -4.02
N ILE A 53 2.62 -3.37 -2.69
CA ILE A 53 3.02 -4.59 -1.97
C ILE A 53 2.08 -5.75 -2.30
N ALA A 54 0.76 -5.50 -2.33
CA ALA A 54 -0.21 -6.51 -2.74
C ALA A 54 0.08 -7.04 -4.15
N GLY A 55 0.36 -6.17 -5.12
CA GLY A 55 0.77 -6.58 -6.46
C GLY A 55 2.02 -7.46 -6.51
N LEU A 56 3.04 -7.12 -5.73
CA LEU A 56 4.27 -7.89 -5.61
C LEU A 56 4.01 -9.28 -4.99
N LEU A 57 3.17 -9.34 -3.95
CA LEU A 57 2.72 -10.60 -3.37
C LEU A 57 1.92 -11.43 -4.39
N GLY A 58 1.11 -10.78 -5.22
CA GLY A 58 0.36 -11.41 -6.31
C GLY A 58 1.29 -12.10 -7.33
N LEU A 59 2.37 -11.42 -7.74
CA LEU A 59 3.42 -12.02 -8.57
C LEU A 59 4.02 -13.25 -7.90
N LEU A 60 4.43 -13.14 -6.63
CA LEU A 60 5.03 -14.26 -5.89
C LEU A 60 4.10 -15.46 -5.80
N ILE A 61 2.83 -15.22 -5.44
CA ILE A 61 1.81 -16.28 -5.32
C ILE A 61 1.55 -16.94 -6.67
N SER A 62 1.42 -16.15 -7.74
CA SER A 62 1.21 -16.67 -9.10
C SER A 62 2.40 -17.53 -9.56
N SER A 63 3.64 -17.08 -9.31
CA SER A 63 4.86 -17.85 -9.61
C SER A 63 4.93 -19.16 -8.82
N LEU A 64 4.66 -19.13 -7.50
CA LEU A 64 4.61 -20.35 -6.68
C LEU A 64 3.52 -21.31 -7.16
N SER A 65 2.36 -20.78 -7.56
CA SER A 65 1.25 -21.58 -8.05
C SER A 65 1.55 -22.25 -9.40
N LEU A 66 2.33 -21.60 -10.28
CA LEU A 66 2.81 -22.22 -11.52
C LEU A 66 3.74 -23.39 -11.22
N ILE A 67 4.67 -23.23 -10.28
CA ILE A 67 5.57 -24.31 -9.85
C ILE A 67 4.76 -25.47 -9.25
N GLY A 68 3.81 -25.17 -8.35
CA GLY A 68 2.90 -26.17 -7.78
C GLY A 68 2.05 -26.89 -8.83
N GLY A 69 1.57 -26.15 -9.84
CA GLY A 69 0.82 -26.72 -10.97
C GLY A 69 1.66 -27.68 -11.79
N PHE A 70 2.92 -27.32 -12.06
CA PHE A 70 3.86 -28.19 -12.78
C PHE A 70 4.12 -29.49 -12.00
N VAL A 71 4.32 -29.40 -10.69
CA VAL A 71 4.47 -30.58 -9.81
C VAL A 71 3.24 -31.48 -9.86
N VAL A 72 2.03 -30.89 -9.83
CA VAL A 72 0.76 -31.64 -9.92
C VAL A 72 0.62 -32.35 -11.28
N VAL A 73 0.95 -31.68 -12.38
CA VAL A 73 0.90 -32.27 -13.74
C VAL A 73 1.92 -33.38 -13.88
N LEU A 74 3.17 -33.17 -13.45
CA LEU A 74 4.22 -34.20 -13.50
C LEU A 74 3.84 -35.44 -12.68
N ASN A 75 3.32 -35.26 -11.47
CA ASN A 75 2.90 -36.40 -10.65
C ASN A 75 1.73 -37.16 -11.27
N LYS A 76 0.79 -36.46 -11.92
CA LYS A 76 -0.39 -37.08 -12.54
C LYS A 76 -0.07 -37.82 -13.83
N TYR A 77 0.82 -37.30 -14.67
CA TYR A 77 1.06 -37.83 -16.03
C TYR A 77 2.37 -38.60 -16.20
N VAL A 78 3.39 -38.35 -15.36
CA VAL A 78 4.74 -38.94 -15.54
C VAL A 78 5.05 -39.98 -14.46
N LEU A 79 4.63 -39.76 -13.22
CA LEU A 79 5.02 -40.57 -12.07
C LEU A 79 4.00 -41.64 -11.66
N GLU A 80 2.91 -41.83 -12.43
CA GLU A 80 1.77 -42.73 -12.17
C GLU A 80 1.97 -43.61 -10.94
N THR A 81 1.59 -43.07 -9.77
CA THR A 81 1.40 -43.83 -8.53
C THR A 81 2.65 -44.32 -7.78
N GLN A 82 3.88 -43.87 -8.07
CA GLN A 82 5.05 -44.33 -7.29
C GLN A 82 5.09 -43.81 -5.83
N TRP A 83 4.49 -42.66 -5.53
CA TRP A 83 4.57 -42.02 -4.19
C TRP A 83 3.29 -42.05 -3.34
N GLY A 84 2.22 -42.72 -3.77
CA GLY A 84 1.01 -42.88 -2.95
C GLY A 84 0.25 -41.58 -2.62
N LEU A 85 0.70 -40.41 -3.11
CA LEU A 85 -0.11 -39.20 -3.09
C LEU A 85 -1.19 -39.33 -4.17
N SER A 86 -2.37 -39.81 -3.79
CA SER A 86 -3.58 -39.65 -4.59
C SER A 86 -3.87 -38.15 -4.73
N ILE A 87 -3.36 -37.55 -5.79
CA ILE A 87 -3.69 -36.17 -6.16
C ILE A 87 -5.14 -36.18 -6.62
N THR A 88 -6.04 -35.94 -5.67
CA THR A 88 -7.47 -35.79 -5.93
C THR A 88 -7.69 -34.61 -6.87
N GLY A 89 -8.71 -34.66 -7.73
CA GLY A 89 -9.07 -33.54 -8.62
C GLY A 89 -9.20 -32.19 -7.89
N SER A 90 -9.56 -32.22 -6.61
CA SER A 90 -9.61 -31.06 -5.71
C SER A 90 -8.27 -30.34 -5.54
N ALA A 91 -7.14 -31.07 -5.56
CA ALA A 91 -5.81 -30.47 -5.45
C ALA A 91 -5.45 -29.65 -6.70
N SER A 92 -5.75 -30.17 -7.90
CA SER A 92 -5.55 -29.44 -9.16
C SER A 92 -6.42 -28.17 -9.23
N VAL A 93 -7.67 -28.26 -8.77
CA VAL A 93 -8.58 -27.09 -8.69
C VAL A 93 -8.06 -26.06 -7.68
N GLY A 94 -7.55 -26.50 -6.53
CA GLY A 94 -6.96 -25.61 -5.51
C GLY A 94 -5.77 -24.82 -6.06
N VAL A 95 -4.86 -25.48 -6.78
CA VAL A 95 -3.72 -24.81 -7.41
C VAL A 95 -4.17 -23.84 -8.51
N PHE A 96 -5.15 -24.22 -9.33
CA PHE A 96 -5.70 -23.32 -10.35
C PHE A 96 -6.34 -22.07 -9.73
N ASN A 97 -7.10 -22.22 -8.63
CA ASN A 97 -7.70 -21.10 -7.91
C ASN A 97 -6.64 -20.19 -7.26
N LEU A 98 -5.56 -20.77 -6.73
CA LEU A 98 -4.44 -20.02 -6.17
C LEU A 98 -3.74 -19.17 -7.25
N PHE A 99 -3.57 -19.73 -8.45
CA PHE A 99 -3.03 -19.02 -9.60
C PHE A 99 -3.91 -17.83 -10.02
N LEU A 100 -5.23 -18.05 -10.12
CA LEU A 100 -6.21 -17.01 -10.42
C LEU A 100 -6.21 -15.89 -9.38
N THR A 101 -6.14 -16.26 -8.10
CA THR A 101 -6.09 -15.29 -6.99
C THR A 101 -4.81 -14.46 -7.04
N GLY A 102 -3.67 -15.10 -7.30
CA GLY A 102 -2.40 -14.43 -7.54
C GLY A 102 -2.52 -13.40 -8.67
N LEU A 103 -3.03 -13.83 -9.83
CA LEU A 103 -3.20 -12.99 -11.01
C LEU A 103 -4.12 -11.76 -10.77
N MET A 104 -5.22 -11.96 -10.05
CA MET A 104 -6.12 -10.88 -9.62
C MET A 104 -5.39 -9.85 -8.76
N LEU A 105 -4.59 -10.31 -7.80
CA LEU A 105 -3.81 -9.45 -6.92
C LEU A 105 -2.73 -8.69 -7.70
N THR A 106 -2.09 -9.33 -8.67
CA THR A 106 -1.13 -8.68 -9.59
C THR A 106 -1.79 -7.57 -10.40
N SER A 107 -2.98 -7.82 -10.91
CA SER A 107 -3.76 -6.86 -11.69
C SER A 107 -4.13 -5.64 -10.85
N LEU A 108 -4.50 -5.84 -9.58
CA LEU A 108 -4.69 -4.76 -8.61
C LEU A 108 -3.42 -3.91 -8.42
N GLY A 109 -2.25 -4.55 -8.37
CA GLY A 109 -0.96 -3.87 -8.31
C GLY A 109 -0.66 -3.00 -9.53
N LEU A 110 -1.00 -3.47 -10.73
CA LEU A 110 -0.88 -2.68 -11.96
C LEU A 110 -1.80 -1.47 -11.96
N ILE A 111 -3.06 -1.65 -11.52
CA ILE A 111 -4.01 -0.54 -11.35
C ILE A 111 -3.46 0.49 -10.34
N ALA A 112 -2.81 0.04 -9.27
CA ALA A 112 -2.20 0.91 -8.28
C ALA A 112 -1.10 1.81 -8.88
N LEU A 113 -0.26 1.25 -9.75
CA LEU A 113 0.77 2.01 -10.48
C LEU A 113 0.14 3.09 -11.37
N TYR A 114 -1.00 2.78 -11.99
CA TYR A 114 -1.71 3.76 -12.81
C TYR A 114 -2.35 4.87 -11.95
N ILE A 115 -2.96 4.51 -10.81
CA ILE A 115 -3.53 5.46 -9.85
C ILE A 115 -2.44 6.39 -9.30
N GLU A 116 -1.20 5.92 -9.14
CA GLU A 116 -0.07 6.75 -8.70
C GLU A 116 0.18 7.91 -9.66
N PHE A 117 0.15 7.65 -10.97
CA PHE A 117 0.30 8.67 -11.98
C PHE A 117 -0.82 9.72 -11.90
N ILE A 118 -2.08 9.26 -11.80
CA ILE A 118 -3.23 10.15 -11.63
C ILE A 118 -3.12 10.96 -10.34
N HIS A 119 -2.68 10.35 -9.24
CA HIS A 119 -2.52 11.05 -7.97
C HIS A 119 -1.48 12.17 -8.06
N ILE A 120 -0.36 11.92 -8.73
CA ILE A 120 0.67 12.94 -8.97
C ILE A 120 0.13 14.08 -9.83
N GLU A 121 -0.62 13.76 -10.89
CA GLU A 121 -1.20 14.75 -11.81
C GLU A 121 -2.28 15.60 -11.12
N THR A 122 -3.19 14.98 -10.38
CA THR A 122 -4.27 15.68 -9.64
C THR A 122 -3.76 16.59 -8.54
N LEU A 123 -2.60 16.30 -7.96
CA LEU A 123 -1.98 17.19 -6.98
C LEU A 123 -1.50 18.51 -7.61
N ASN A 124 -1.30 18.54 -8.94
CA ASN A 124 -0.92 19.72 -9.75
C ASN A 124 0.04 20.67 -9.00
N ARG A 125 1.09 20.10 -8.40
CA ARG A 125 1.96 20.85 -7.51
C ARG A 125 2.84 21.77 -8.34
N PRO A 126 2.92 23.08 -8.02
CA PRO A 126 3.74 24.00 -8.80
C PRO A 126 5.21 23.57 -8.76
N LEU A 127 5.89 23.65 -9.91
CA LEU A 127 7.29 23.24 -10.09
C LEU A 127 8.27 23.96 -9.14
N TYR A 128 7.90 25.13 -8.63
CA TYR A 128 8.69 25.88 -7.68
C TYR A 128 7.79 26.70 -6.74
N VAL A 129 8.30 26.97 -5.54
CA VAL A 129 7.67 27.86 -4.57
C VAL A 129 8.61 29.05 -4.35
N ILE A 130 8.19 30.26 -4.74
CA ILE A 130 8.99 31.48 -4.53
C ILE A 130 8.86 31.88 -3.06
N LYS A 131 9.99 31.90 -2.34
CA LYS A 131 10.04 32.31 -0.93
C LYS A 131 10.05 33.82 -0.75
N ASN A 132 10.84 34.53 -1.56
CA ASN A 132 10.96 35.98 -1.53
C ASN A 132 11.09 36.47 -2.99
N SER A 133 10.22 37.39 -3.40
CA SER A 133 10.35 38.11 -4.67
C SER A 133 10.70 39.56 -4.38
N THR A 134 11.80 40.05 -4.94
CA THR A 134 12.26 41.45 -4.79
C THR A 134 11.60 42.42 -5.75
N LYS A 135 10.66 41.97 -6.61
CA LYS A 135 9.91 42.89 -7.48
C LYS A 135 8.80 43.59 -6.69
N LYS A 136 9.01 44.88 -6.41
CA LYS A 136 7.91 45.85 -6.23
C LYS A 136 7.14 45.91 -7.56
N THR A 137 5.95 45.34 -7.61
CA THR A 137 4.98 45.65 -8.66
C THR A 137 4.49 47.07 -8.42
N SER A 138 4.85 48.00 -9.30
CA SER A 138 4.21 49.31 -9.43
C SER A 138 2.88 49.18 -10.15
#